data_AF-A0A7X4GI92-F1
#
_entry.id   AF-A0A7X4GI92-F1
#
_cell.length_a   1.000
_cell.length_b   1.000
_cell.length_c   1.000
_cell.angle_alpha   90.00
_cell.angle_beta   90.00
_cell.angle_gamma   90.00
#
_symmetry.space_group_name_H-M   'P 1'
#
loop_
_entity.id
_entity.type
_entity.pdbx_description
1 polymer ?
#
loop_
_entity_poly.entity_id
_entity_poly.type
_entity_poly.pdbx_seq_one_letter_code
_entity_poly.pdbx_strand_id
1 'polypeptide(L)'
;MPENEGQWVSVDEAEDVAGSIRHALRAAIFAQEDPQAWKWVLLALHSALQGACVCHLTTTAAPIGAVTERNAGEWIDYFAALRDDPTVKQPKTYLMALPDLLKAIRKPHSAGDRSNETGVTLSDAELAWLRRIHDEVRNQFVHFEPMGWSLEVSGVPAIGQLIARILREMLDMGWAFRHLEREARAALRADLETLSSTGWAPGPNDDQTTRDS
;
A
#
# COMPACT_ATOMS: atom_id res chain seq x y z
N MET A 1 -31.57 2.37 -17.53
CA MET A 1 -30.46 3.05 -16.83
C MET A 1 -29.32 3.26 -17.81
N PRO A 2 -29.26 4.37 -18.57
CA PRO A 2 -28.09 4.69 -19.38
C PRO A 2 -27.42 5.94 -18.82
N GLU A 3 -26.52 5.80 -17.84
CA GLU A 3 -25.77 6.94 -17.28
C GLU A 3 -24.28 6.66 -17.03
N ASN A 4 -23.70 5.61 -17.62
CA ASN A 4 -22.25 5.33 -17.48
C ASN A 4 -21.53 5.04 -18.82
N GLU A 5 -22.12 5.35 -19.97
CA GLU A 5 -21.37 5.25 -21.23
C GLU A 5 -20.36 6.42 -21.32
N GLY A 6 -19.07 6.10 -21.24
CA GLY A 6 -17.98 7.07 -21.41
C GLY A 6 -17.41 7.67 -20.12
N GLN A 7 -17.78 7.18 -18.93
CA GLN A 7 -17.13 7.60 -17.69
C GLN A 7 -15.83 6.80 -17.48
N TRP A 8 -14.70 7.49 -17.55
CA TRP A 8 -13.37 6.94 -17.30
C TRP A 8 -12.86 7.41 -15.95
N VAL A 9 -12.34 6.48 -15.16
CA VAL A 9 -11.61 6.78 -13.92
C VAL A 9 -10.13 6.56 -14.23
N SER A 10 -9.34 7.63 -14.11
CA SER A 10 -7.89 7.54 -14.11
C SER A 10 -7.43 7.29 -12.68
N VAL A 11 -6.39 6.45 -12.52
CA VAL A 11 -5.79 6.14 -11.22
C VAL A 11 -4.28 6.04 -11.43
N ASP A 12 -3.52 6.89 -10.72
CA ASP A 12 -2.06 6.74 -10.57
C ASP A 12 -1.69 5.99 -9.28
N GLU A 13 -0.39 5.77 -9.05
CA GLU A 13 0.08 5.04 -7.87
C GLU A 13 -0.30 5.72 -6.54
N ALA A 14 -0.39 7.05 -6.51
CA ALA A 14 -0.67 7.81 -5.31
C ALA A 14 -2.18 7.87 -5.02
N GLU A 15 -2.99 7.99 -6.07
CA GLU A 15 -4.45 7.86 -6.04
C GLU A 15 -4.87 6.45 -5.60
N ASP A 16 -4.16 5.40 -6.05
CA ASP A 16 -4.40 4.03 -5.60
C ASP A 16 -4.13 3.86 -4.11
N VAL A 17 -3.05 4.45 -3.57
CA VAL A 17 -2.77 4.41 -2.13
C VAL A 17 -3.88 5.09 -1.33
N ALA A 18 -4.28 6.30 -1.74
CA ALA A 18 -5.35 7.03 -1.07
C ALA A 18 -6.70 6.30 -1.19
N GLY A 19 -7.01 5.74 -2.36
CA GLY A 19 -8.18 4.90 -2.59
C GLY A 19 -8.19 3.64 -1.73
N SER A 20 -7.04 2.99 -1.58
CA SER A 20 -6.85 1.80 -0.78
C SER A 20 -7.06 2.07 0.71
N ILE A 21 -6.53 3.18 1.26
CA ILE A 21 -6.79 3.56 2.65
C ILE A 21 -8.28 3.85 2.87
N ARG A 22 -8.92 4.64 1.98
CA ARG A 22 -10.38 4.87 2.04
C ARG A 22 -11.18 3.57 1.99
N HIS A 23 -10.75 2.62 1.14
CA HIS A 23 -11.41 1.33 1.02
C HIS A 23 -11.25 0.49 2.29
N ALA A 24 -10.05 0.47 2.90
CA ALA A 24 -9.82 -0.22 4.17
C ALA A 24 -10.77 0.27 5.27
N LEU A 25 -10.94 1.59 5.40
CA LEU A 25 -11.85 2.19 6.39
C LEU A 25 -13.31 1.81 6.12
N ARG A 26 -13.77 1.90 4.87
CA ARG A 26 -15.15 1.53 4.48
C ARG A 26 -15.42 0.04 4.68
N ALA A 27 -14.47 -0.81 4.29
CA ALA A 27 -14.58 -2.25 4.47
C ALA A 27 -14.60 -2.65 5.95
N ALA A 28 -13.86 -1.94 6.81
CA ALA A 28 -13.88 -2.19 8.25
C ALA A 28 -15.25 -1.88 8.88
N ILE A 29 -15.93 -0.82 8.43
CA ILE A 29 -17.32 -0.55 8.84
C ILE A 29 -18.22 -1.71 8.41
N PHE A 30 -18.12 -2.14 7.15
CA PHE A 30 -18.93 -3.22 6.60
C PHE A 30 -18.66 -4.58 7.26
N ALA A 31 -17.50 -4.77 7.87
CA ALA A 31 -17.13 -6.00 8.57
C ALA A 31 -18.00 -6.31 9.80
N GLN A 32 -18.77 -5.34 10.30
CA GLN A 32 -19.78 -5.57 11.35
C GLN A 32 -20.99 -6.34 10.83
N GLU A 33 -21.33 -6.16 9.56
CA GLU A 33 -22.47 -6.80 8.88
C GLU A 33 -22.04 -8.09 8.18
N ASP A 34 -20.87 -8.08 7.56
CA ASP A 34 -20.29 -9.23 6.87
C ASP A 34 -18.84 -9.48 7.33
N PRO A 35 -18.58 -10.48 8.19
CA PRO A 35 -17.23 -10.82 8.64
C PRO A 35 -16.25 -11.14 7.49
N GLN A 36 -16.72 -11.53 6.30
CA GLN A 36 -15.85 -11.75 5.14
C GLN A 36 -15.22 -10.45 4.63
N ALA A 37 -15.76 -9.28 5.00
CA ALA A 37 -15.21 -8.00 4.62
C ALA A 37 -13.81 -7.73 5.21
N TRP A 38 -13.41 -8.42 6.28
CA TRP A 38 -12.05 -8.34 6.83
C TRP A 38 -10.97 -8.74 5.81
N LYS A 39 -11.29 -9.63 4.87
CA LYS A 39 -10.42 -9.95 3.74
C LYS A 39 -10.10 -8.69 2.93
N TRP A 40 -11.11 -7.88 2.64
CA TRP A 40 -10.97 -6.67 1.85
C TRP A 40 -10.22 -5.57 2.61
N VAL A 41 -10.41 -5.49 3.93
CA VAL A 41 -9.60 -4.61 4.80
C VAL A 41 -8.12 -4.93 4.64
N LEU A 42 -7.73 -6.19 4.78
CA LEU A 42 -6.32 -6.61 4.68
C LEU A 42 -5.73 -6.43 3.29
N LEU A 43 -6.49 -6.74 2.23
CA LEU A 43 -6.05 -6.52 0.85
C LEU A 43 -5.85 -5.03 0.57
N ALA A 44 -6.75 -4.17 1.05
CA ALA A 44 -6.66 -2.72 0.87
C ALA A 44 -5.47 -2.13 1.64
N LEU A 45 -5.27 -2.55 2.90
CA LEU A 45 -4.10 -2.16 3.70
C LEU A 45 -2.79 -2.60 3.04
N HIS A 46 -2.73 -3.82 2.51
CA HIS A 46 -1.57 -4.32 1.78
C HIS A 46 -1.30 -3.51 0.50
N SER A 47 -2.34 -3.24 -0.30
CA SER A 47 -2.24 -2.43 -1.51
C SER A 47 -1.71 -1.03 -1.20
N ALA A 48 -2.28 -0.37 -0.19
CA ALA A 48 -1.84 0.94 0.26
C ALA A 48 -0.36 0.94 0.69
N LEU A 49 0.07 -0.04 1.47
CA LEU A 49 1.46 -0.14 1.91
C LEU A 49 2.42 -0.39 0.73
N GLN A 50 2.07 -1.29 -0.19
CA GLN A 50 2.89 -1.60 -1.35
C GLN A 50 3.00 -0.39 -2.29
N GLY A 51 1.86 0.23 -2.63
CA GLY A 51 1.81 1.44 -3.44
C GLY A 51 2.60 2.59 -2.81
N ALA A 52 2.51 2.78 -1.50
CA ALA A 52 3.26 3.81 -0.78
C ALA A 52 4.77 3.59 -0.89
N CYS A 53 5.24 2.34 -0.78
CA CYS A 53 6.65 2.03 -0.99
C CYS A 53 7.10 2.34 -2.42
N VAL A 54 6.26 2.04 -3.43
CA VAL A 54 6.55 2.39 -4.83
C VAL A 54 6.63 3.90 -4.99
N CYS A 55 5.67 4.66 -4.47
CA CYS A 55 5.67 6.13 -4.49
C CYS A 55 6.95 6.71 -3.88
N HIS A 56 7.34 6.16 -2.71
CA HIS A 56 8.50 6.62 -1.94
C HIS A 56 9.82 6.36 -2.66
N LEU A 57 10.00 5.15 -3.21
CA LEU A 57 11.25 4.72 -3.81
C LEU A 57 11.43 5.22 -5.25
N THR A 58 10.34 5.48 -5.98
CA THR A 58 10.42 5.85 -7.39
C THR A 58 11.08 7.21 -7.55
N THR A 59 12.20 7.24 -8.28
CA THR A 59 12.98 8.44 -8.59
C THR A 59 12.30 9.29 -9.67
N THR A 60 12.96 10.36 -10.12
CA THR A 60 12.50 11.15 -11.28
C THR A 60 12.47 10.34 -12.60
N ALA A 61 13.25 9.26 -12.69
CA ALA A 61 13.28 8.36 -13.84
C ALA A 61 12.47 7.09 -13.53
N ALA A 62 11.14 7.22 -13.48
CA ALA A 62 10.25 6.10 -13.20
C ALA A 62 10.47 4.94 -14.20
N PRO A 63 10.52 3.67 -13.75
CA PRO A 63 10.20 3.15 -12.42
C PRO A 63 11.43 2.90 -11.52
N ILE A 64 12.57 3.54 -11.78
CA ILE A 64 13.83 3.30 -11.05
C ILE A 64 13.63 3.57 -9.56
N GLY A 65 14.09 2.64 -8.73
CA GLY A 65 14.01 2.65 -7.26
C GLY A 65 13.00 1.64 -6.69
N ALA A 66 11.91 1.37 -7.42
CA ALA A 66 10.89 0.40 -7.02
C ALA A 66 10.99 -0.97 -7.73
N VAL A 67 11.86 -1.07 -8.74
CA VAL A 67 12.11 -2.30 -9.50
C VAL A 67 13.30 -3.10 -8.98
N THR A 68 13.40 -4.36 -9.37
CA THR A 68 14.58 -5.19 -9.08
C THR A 68 15.86 -4.56 -9.65
N GLU A 69 17.01 -4.84 -9.04
CA GLU A 69 18.31 -4.28 -9.44
C GLU A 69 18.64 -4.54 -10.92
N ARG A 70 18.40 -5.79 -11.38
CA ARG A 70 18.55 -6.14 -12.80
C ARG A 70 17.69 -5.26 -13.69
N ASN A 71 16.42 -5.10 -13.35
CA ASN A 71 15.49 -4.32 -14.17
C ASN A 71 15.79 -2.82 -14.10
N ALA A 72 16.32 -2.30 -12.98
CA ALA A 72 16.81 -0.94 -12.90
C ALA A 72 17.94 -0.69 -13.92
N GLY A 73 18.87 -1.64 -14.09
CA GLY A 73 19.90 -1.58 -15.13
C GLY A 73 19.32 -1.52 -16.54
N GLU A 74 18.35 -2.39 -16.85
CA GLU A 74 17.65 -2.41 -18.14
C GLU A 74 16.95 -1.07 -18.44
N TRP A 75 16.37 -0.43 -17.42
CA TRP A 75 15.75 0.89 -17.53
C TRP A 75 16.76 2.02 -17.74
N ILE A 76 17.92 1.97 -17.07
CA ILE A 76 19.01 2.94 -17.25
C ILE A 76 19.53 2.86 -18.69
N ASP A 77 19.78 1.66 -19.19
CA ASP A 77 20.26 1.45 -20.57
C ASP A 77 19.23 1.95 -21.59
N TYR A 78 17.94 1.68 -21.34
CA TYR A 78 16.84 2.21 -22.16
C TYR A 78 16.83 3.74 -22.17
N PHE A 79 16.91 4.41 -21.03
CA PHE A 79 16.92 5.87 -20.98
C PHE A 79 18.16 6.50 -21.64
N ALA A 80 19.30 5.80 -21.60
CA ALA A 80 20.50 6.23 -22.33
C ALA A 80 20.27 6.13 -23.84
N ALA A 81 19.79 4.97 -24.32
CA ALA A 81 19.53 4.73 -25.74
C ALA A 81 18.42 5.64 -26.32
N LEU A 82 17.39 5.95 -25.53
CA LEU A 82 16.26 6.79 -25.96
C LEU A 82 16.69 8.21 -26.37
N ARG A 83 17.84 8.68 -25.88
CA ARG A 83 18.41 9.99 -26.27
C ARG A 83 18.85 10.02 -27.73
N ASP A 84 19.29 8.88 -28.25
CA ASP A 84 19.83 8.73 -29.60
C ASP A 84 18.79 8.12 -30.56
N ASP A 85 17.95 7.20 -30.07
CA ASP A 85 16.90 6.52 -30.84
C ASP A 85 15.56 6.53 -30.10
N PRO A 86 14.59 7.38 -30.50
CA PRO A 86 13.26 7.44 -29.88
C PRO A 86 12.40 6.19 -30.15
N THR A 87 12.84 5.29 -31.03
CA THR A 87 12.13 4.05 -31.37
C THR A 87 12.60 2.84 -30.58
N VAL A 88 13.61 3.01 -29.70
CA VAL A 88 14.10 1.93 -28.85
C VAL A 88 12.96 1.36 -28.01
N LYS A 89 12.93 0.03 -27.92
CA LYS A 89 11.84 -0.68 -27.24
C LYS A 89 11.99 -0.55 -25.73
N GLN A 90 10.92 -0.08 -25.09
CA GLN A 90 10.83 -0.03 -23.63
C GLN A 90 10.94 -1.43 -22.99
N PRO A 91 11.74 -1.58 -21.92
CA PRO A 91 11.84 -2.85 -21.19
C PRO A 91 10.54 -3.14 -20.44
N LYS A 92 10.33 -4.42 -20.09
CA LYS A 92 9.24 -4.81 -19.19
C LYS A 92 9.59 -4.39 -17.76
N THR A 93 8.60 -3.89 -17.01
CA THR A 93 8.79 -3.52 -15.61
C THR A 93 8.64 -4.73 -14.69
N TYR A 94 9.63 -4.93 -13.81
CA TYR A 94 9.61 -5.95 -12.76
C TYR A 94 9.77 -5.29 -11.39
N LEU A 95 8.62 -4.98 -10.76
CA LEU A 95 8.57 -4.40 -9.42
C LEU A 95 9.12 -5.38 -8.37
N MET A 96 9.74 -4.83 -7.34
CA MET A 96 10.06 -5.59 -6.13
C MET A 96 8.78 -6.06 -5.43
N ALA A 97 8.84 -7.23 -4.79
CA ALA A 97 7.79 -7.65 -3.88
C ALA A 97 7.82 -6.81 -2.60
N LEU A 98 6.69 -6.75 -1.87
CA LEU A 98 6.57 -5.94 -0.64
C LEU A 98 7.71 -6.17 0.36
N PRO A 99 8.19 -7.40 0.65
CA PRO A 99 9.28 -7.59 1.59
C PRO A 99 10.58 -6.89 1.18
N ASP A 100 10.87 -6.81 -0.13
CA ASP A 100 12.07 -6.15 -0.64
C ASP A 100 11.88 -4.64 -0.75
N LEU A 101 10.66 -4.18 -1.08
CA LEU A 101 10.27 -2.77 -0.97
C LEU A 101 10.45 -2.25 0.47
N LEU A 102 9.96 -3.00 1.48
CA LEU A 102 10.09 -2.63 2.89
C LEU A 102 11.55 -2.58 3.37
N LYS A 103 12.43 -3.43 2.83
CA LYS A 103 13.88 -3.33 3.07
C LYS A 103 14.48 -2.10 2.39
N ALA A 104 14.03 -1.76 1.18
CA ALA A 104 14.54 -0.63 0.43
C ALA A 104 14.20 0.71 1.07
N ILE A 105 12.96 0.90 1.55
CA ILE A 105 12.53 2.17 2.19
C ILE A 105 13.32 2.46 3.47
N ARG A 106 13.85 1.44 4.15
CA ARG A 106 14.66 1.56 5.37
C ARG A 106 16.08 2.09 5.13
N LYS A 107 16.54 2.12 3.88
CA LYS A 107 17.90 2.58 3.57
C LYS A 107 18.00 4.11 3.69
N PRO A 108 19.14 4.65 4.14
CA PRO A 108 19.46 6.07 3.99
C PRO A 108 19.21 6.55 2.56
N HIS A 109 18.61 7.72 2.40
CA HIS A 109 18.34 8.34 1.10
C HIS A 109 17.48 7.47 0.16
N SER A 110 16.56 6.69 0.74
CA SER A 110 15.65 5.82 -0.01
C SER A 110 14.53 6.56 -0.74
N ALA A 111 14.18 7.78 -0.31
CA ALA A 111 13.26 8.62 -1.05
C ALA A 111 13.83 8.86 -2.46
N GLY A 112 12.99 8.90 -3.49
CA GLY A 112 13.45 9.06 -4.86
C GLY A 112 14.21 10.36 -5.14
N ASP A 113 14.05 11.40 -4.31
CA ASP A 113 14.86 12.63 -4.30
C ASP A 113 16.00 12.63 -3.28
N ARG A 114 16.15 11.54 -2.51
CA ARG A 114 17.15 11.38 -1.44
C ARG A 114 16.96 12.34 -0.25
N SER A 115 15.78 12.94 -0.10
CA SER A 115 15.44 13.90 0.96
C SER A 115 15.54 13.33 2.38
N ASN A 116 15.45 12.01 2.54
CA ASN A 116 15.48 11.36 3.84
C ASN A 116 16.88 10.84 4.20
N GLU A 117 17.49 11.34 5.27
CA GLU A 117 18.85 10.93 5.64
C GLU A 117 18.93 9.49 6.19
N THR A 118 17.92 9.07 6.95
CA THR A 118 17.97 7.79 7.69
C THR A 118 17.25 6.64 7.02
N GLY A 119 16.32 6.91 6.09
CA GLY A 119 15.31 5.93 5.68
C GLY A 119 14.05 6.01 6.54
N VAL A 120 13.03 5.23 6.15
CA VAL A 120 11.77 5.08 6.88
C VAL A 120 11.98 4.21 8.13
N THR A 121 11.41 4.64 9.25
CA THR A 121 11.53 3.97 10.55
C THR A 121 10.67 2.71 10.59
N LEU A 122 11.33 1.56 10.42
CA LEU A 122 10.72 0.24 10.49
C LEU A 122 11.66 -0.73 11.21
N SER A 123 11.23 -1.23 12.36
CA SER A 123 11.99 -2.24 13.12
C SER A 123 11.97 -3.60 12.41
N ASP A 124 12.89 -4.48 12.78
CA ASP A 124 12.92 -5.84 12.23
C ASP A 124 11.69 -6.67 12.65
N ALA A 125 11.13 -6.41 13.83
CA ALA A 125 9.90 -7.04 14.29
C ALA A 125 8.70 -6.63 13.44
N GLU A 126 8.56 -5.32 13.16
CA GLU A 126 7.49 -4.81 12.29
C GLU A 126 7.67 -5.29 10.84
N LEU A 127 8.90 -5.34 10.33
CA LEU A 127 9.19 -5.91 9.01
C LEU A 127 8.78 -7.40 8.95
N ALA A 128 9.13 -8.19 9.96
CA ALA A 128 8.76 -9.60 10.01
C ALA A 128 7.24 -9.78 10.05
N TRP A 129 6.55 -8.92 10.80
CA TRP A 129 5.09 -8.94 10.88
C TRP A 129 4.42 -8.58 9.54
N LEU A 130 4.87 -7.50 8.88
CA LEU A 130 4.36 -7.09 7.56
C LEU A 130 4.68 -8.11 6.46
N ARG A 131 5.84 -8.78 6.55
CA ARG A 131 6.18 -9.89 5.65
C ARG A 131 5.22 -11.06 5.81
N ARG A 132 4.90 -11.44 7.06
CA ARG A 132 3.94 -12.50 7.32
C ARG A 132 2.57 -12.18 6.70
N ILE A 133 2.12 -10.93 6.84
CA ILE A 133 0.88 -10.46 6.20
C ILE A 133 0.99 -10.53 4.67
N HIS A 134 2.12 -10.16 4.07
CA HIS A 134 2.30 -10.32 2.62
C HIS A 134 2.15 -11.78 2.18
N ASP A 135 2.83 -12.69 2.88
CA ASP A 135 2.85 -14.12 2.55
C ASP A 135 1.48 -14.79 2.79
N GLU A 136 0.77 -14.40 3.87
CA GLU A 136 -0.51 -14.98 4.29
C GLU A 136 -1.75 -14.28 3.70
N VAL A 137 -1.67 -13.01 3.32
CA VAL A 137 -2.83 -12.30 2.74
C VAL A 137 -2.77 -12.34 1.23
N ARG A 138 -1.71 -11.77 0.64
CA ARG A 138 -1.68 -11.53 -0.81
C ARG A 138 -1.65 -12.83 -1.60
N ASN A 139 -0.84 -13.80 -1.20
CA ASN A 139 -0.75 -15.06 -1.96
C ASN A 139 -2.03 -15.89 -1.81
N GLN A 140 -2.56 -16.01 -0.59
CA GLN A 140 -3.74 -16.83 -0.28
C GLN A 140 -5.03 -16.27 -0.86
N PHE A 141 -5.23 -14.95 -0.78
CA PHE A 141 -6.51 -14.31 -1.12
C PHE A 141 -6.61 -13.86 -2.58
N VAL A 142 -5.48 -13.61 -3.25
CA VAL A 142 -5.46 -13.28 -4.69
C VAL A 142 -5.39 -14.54 -5.54
N HIS A 143 -4.62 -15.54 -5.12
CA HIS A 143 -4.53 -16.85 -5.78
C HIS A 143 -5.27 -17.89 -4.94
N PHE A 144 -6.59 -17.72 -4.80
CA PHE A 144 -7.43 -18.58 -3.96
C PHE A 144 -7.50 -20.01 -4.52
N GLU A 145 -6.70 -20.90 -3.96
CA GLU A 145 -6.78 -22.33 -4.25
C GLU A 145 -8.03 -22.95 -3.59
N PRO A 146 -8.59 -24.08 -4.09
CA PRO A 146 -9.76 -24.72 -3.51
C PRO A 146 -9.52 -25.25 -2.08
N MET A 147 -9.66 -24.39 -1.07
CA MET A 147 -9.46 -24.73 0.34
C MET A 147 -10.23 -23.77 1.27
N GLY A 148 -10.43 -24.19 2.53
CA GLY A 148 -11.01 -23.34 3.59
C GLY A 148 -9.94 -22.53 4.31
N TRP A 149 -10.22 -21.24 4.53
CA TRP A 149 -9.34 -20.33 5.28
C TRP A 149 -10.07 -19.74 6.48
N SER A 150 -9.35 -19.57 7.59
CA SER A 150 -9.80 -18.79 8.73
C SER A 150 -8.80 -17.67 8.96
N LEU A 151 -9.32 -16.47 9.24
CA LEU A 151 -8.53 -15.27 9.46
C LEU A 151 -8.71 -14.83 10.91
N GLU A 152 -7.61 -14.66 11.64
CA GLU A 152 -7.64 -14.01 12.93
C GLU A 152 -7.66 -12.49 12.72
N VAL A 153 -8.75 -11.83 13.13
CA VAL A 153 -8.97 -10.39 12.83
C VAL A 153 -8.62 -9.47 14.00
N SER A 154 -8.33 -10.03 15.18
CA SER A 154 -8.01 -9.28 16.41
C SER A 154 -6.81 -8.34 16.25
N GLY A 155 -5.83 -8.74 15.41
CA GLY A 155 -4.61 -7.99 15.13
C GLY A 155 -4.73 -6.96 14.01
N VAL A 156 -5.83 -6.97 13.23
CA VAL A 156 -6.02 -6.06 12.09
C VAL A 156 -5.98 -4.59 12.50
N PRO A 157 -6.60 -4.15 13.62
CA PRO A 157 -6.49 -2.77 14.08
C PRO A 157 -5.05 -2.29 14.25
N ALA A 158 -4.21 -3.13 14.85
CA ALA A 158 -2.80 -2.81 15.09
C ALA A 158 -1.98 -2.79 13.78
N ILE A 159 -2.33 -3.65 12.81
CA ILE A 159 -1.74 -3.60 11.45
C ILE A 159 -2.08 -2.27 10.77
N GLY A 160 -3.34 -1.86 10.83
CA GLY A 160 -3.78 -0.57 10.29
C GLY A 160 -3.01 0.60 10.89
N GLN A 161 -2.83 0.61 12.21
CA GLN A 161 -2.06 1.64 12.92
C GLN A 161 -0.58 1.66 12.51
N LEU A 162 0.04 0.49 12.35
CA LEU A 162 1.42 0.37 11.87
C LEU A 162 1.56 0.94 10.46
N ILE A 163 0.65 0.57 9.55
CA ILE A 163 0.62 1.08 8.17
C ILE A 163 0.39 2.59 8.17
N ALA A 164 -0.55 3.08 8.98
CA ALA A 164 -0.80 4.51 9.13
C ALA A 164 0.45 5.27 9.58
N ARG A 165 1.21 4.72 10.53
CA ARG A 165 2.48 5.30 10.98
C ARG A 165 3.50 5.40 9.84
N ILE A 166 3.71 4.30 9.10
CA ILE A 166 4.67 4.24 7.98
C ILE A 166 4.27 5.23 6.87
N LEU A 167 3.00 5.23 6.46
CA LEU A 167 2.51 6.11 5.40
C LEU A 167 2.55 7.59 5.80
N ARG A 168 2.26 7.93 7.06
CA ARG A 168 2.43 9.30 7.57
C ARG A 168 3.88 9.75 7.52
N GLU A 169 4.82 8.88 7.90
CA GLU A 169 6.25 9.19 7.81
C GLU A 169 6.67 9.50 6.37
N MET A 170 6.27 8.66 5.40
CA MET A 170 6.51 8.90 3.97
C MET A 170 5.84 10.19 3.47
N LEU A 171 4.61 10.46 3.93
CA LEU A 171 3.87 11.67 3.60
C LEU A 171 4.55 12.93 4.13
N ASP A 172 5.15 12.86 5.32
CA ASP A 172 5.86 13.97 5.96
C ASP A 172 7.24 14.22 5.33
N MET A 173 7.91 13.17 4.84
CA MET A 173 9.12 13.32 4.01
C MET A 173 8.85 14.06 2.69
N GLY A 174 7.63 13.95 2.15
CA GLY A 174 7.12 14.82 1.09
C GLY A 174 7.44 14.38 -0.35
N TRP A 175 8.36 13.44 -0.55
CA TRP A 175 8.62 12.86 -1.87
C TRP A 175 7.52 11.89 -2.31
N ALA A 176 7.12 11.01 -1.39
CA ALA A 176 5.97 10.14 -1.60
C ALA A 176 4.72 11.02 -1.75
N PHE A 177 3.88 10.71 -2.74
CA PHE A 177 2.63 11.42 -3.00
C PHE A 177 2.79 12.87 -3.48
N ARG A 178 3.95 13.26 -4.02
CA ARG A 178 4.19 14.61 -4.57
C ARG A 178 3.25 15.00 -5.73
N HIS A 179 2.65 14.00 -6.38
CA HIS A 179 1.71 14.18 -7.48
C HIS A 179 0.26 14.28 -7.00
N LEU A 180 -0.03 13.98 -5.73
CA LEU A 180 -1.37 14.23 -5.19
C LEU A 180 -1.61 15.74 -5.08
N GLU A 181 -2.78 16.15 -5.53
CA GLU A 181 -3.27 17.49 -5.26
C GLU A 181 -3.37 17.75 -3.75
N ARG A 182 -3.28 19.03 -3.38
CA ARG A 182 -3.26 19.46 -1.97
C ARG A 182 -4.48 18.94 -1.19
N GLU A 183 -5.66 18.93 -1.82
CA GLU A 183 -6.90 18.44 -1.21
C GLU A 183 -6.87 16.92 -1.01
N ALA A 184 -6.44 16.16 -2.03
CA ALA A 184 -6.28 14.72 -1.94
C ALA A 184 -5.24 14.32 -0.87
N ARG A 185 -4.15 15.08 -0.76
CA ARG A 185 -3.13 14.88 0.26
C ARG A 185 -3.64 15.15 1.68
N ALA A 186 -4.47 16.19 1.85
CA ALA A 186 -5.12 16.51 3.12
C ALA A 186 -6.13 15.41 3.51
N ALA A 187 -6.91 14.91 2.55
CA ALA A 187 -7.84 13.80 2.75
C ALA A 187 -7.09 12.52 3.16
N LEU A 188 -6.00 12.16 2.47
CA LEU A 188 -5.16 11.03 2.85
C LEU A 188 -4.64 11.18 4.29
N ARG A 189 -4.19 12.37 4.69
CA ARG A 189 -3.76 12.61 6.08
C ARG A 189 -4.90 12.33 7.08
N ALA A 190 -6.09 12.84 6.84
CA ALA A 190 -7.25 12.63 7.71
C ALA A 190 -7.65 11.15 7.78
N ASP A 191 -7.57 10.42 6.67
CA ASP A 191 -7.83 8.98 6.64
C ASP A 191 -6.78 8.20 7.45
N LEU A 192 -5.49 8.57 7.35
CA LEU A 192 -4.41 7.98 8.14
C LEU A 192 -4.53 8.30 9.64
N GLU A 193 -5.00 9.49 10.00
CA GLU A 193 -5.30 9.86 11.39
C GLU A 193 -6.42 8.97 11.94
N THR A 194 -7.48 8.78 11.17
CA THR A 194 -8.58 7.87 11.50
C THR A 194 -8.05 6.46 11.72
N LEU A 195 -7.27 5.92 10.76
CA LEU A 195 -6.67 4.59 10.82
C LEU A 195 -5.69 4.41 12.00
N SER A 196 -5.12 5.50 12.51
CA SER A 196 -4.23 5.47 13.67
C SER A 196 -4.95 5.44 15.03
N SER A 197 -6.26 5.70 15.06
CA SER A 197 -7.05 5.68 16.28
C SER A 197 -7.24 4.26 16.83
N THR A 198 -7.58 4.10 18.11
CA THR A 198 -7.81 2.77 18.71
C THR A 198 -9.15 2.15 18.33
N GLY A 199 -10.07 2.93 17.74
CA GLY A 199 -11.43 2.50 17.41
C GLY A 199 -11.77 2.56 15.92
N TRP A 200 -10.77 2.65 15.03
CA TRP A 200 -11.00 2.75 13.59
C TRP A 200 -11.66 1.50 13.00
N ALA A 201 -11.41 0.36 13.64
CA ALA A 201 -11.95 -0.93 13.29
C ALA A 201 -12.87 -1.38 14.43
N PRO A 202 -14.07 -1.90 14.11
CA PRO A 202 -14.96 -2.47 15.11
C PRO A 202 -14.26 -3.67 15.78
N GLY A 203 -14.40 -3.79 17.10
CA GLY A 203 -13.98 -5.00 17.80
C GLY A 203 -14.80 -6.21 17.34
N PRO A 204 -14.27 -7.44 17.44
CA PRO A 204 -15.11 -8.62 17.27
C PRO A 204 -16.26 -8.55 18.29
N ASN A 205 -17.51 -8.60 17.81
CA ASN A 205 -18.73 -8.41 18.60
C ASN A 205 -18.66 -9.10 19.98
N ASP A 206 -18.76 -8.30 21.05
CA ASP A 206 -18.96 -8.73 22.44
C ASP A 206 -20.44 -9.10 22.72
N ASP A 207 -21.19 -9.50 21.68
CA ASP A 207 -22.66 -9.57 21.72
C ASP A 207 -23.20 -10.97 21.36
N GLN A 208 -22.73 -11.99 22.09
CA GLN A 208 -23.32 -13.34 22.10
C GLN A 208 -23.79 -13.82 23.49
N THR A 209 -23.94 -12.92 24.47
CA THR A 209 -24.33 -13.28 25.85
C THR A 209 -25.74 -12.85 26.28
N THR A 210 -26.69 -12.65 25.36
CA THR A 210 -28.12 -12.45 25.72
C THR A 210 -29.11 -13.02 24.70
N ARG A 211 -28.92 -14.28 24.28
CA ARG A 211 -30.03 -15.09 23.73
C ARG A 211 -29.89 -16.51 24.23
N ASP A 212 -30.30 -16.71 25.48
CA ASP A 212 -30.94 -17.93 26.00
C ASP A 212 -31.13 -17.74 27.51
N SER A 213 -32.29 -17.21 27.89
CA SER A 213 -32.91 -17.32 29.23
C SER A 213 -34.38 -16.94 29.13
#